data_AF-A0A357ZVT3-F1
#
_entry.id   AF-A0A357ZVT3-F1
#
_cell.length_a   1.000
_cell.length_b   1.000
_cell.length_c   1.000
_cell.angle_alpha   90.00
_cell.angle_beta   90.00
_cell.angle_gamma   90.00
#
_symmetry.space_group_name_H-M   'P 1'
#
loop_
_entity.id
_entity.type
_entity.pdbx_description
1 polymer ?
#
loop_
_entity_poly.entity_id
_entity_poly.type
_entity_poly.pdbx_seq_one_letter_code
_entity_poly.pdbx_strand_id
1 'polypeptide(L)'
;EETALIESLEGNRGMPRLKPPFFPAAKGLYMQPTIVNNVETLSNLPWIVTNGGEAFAALGAETSRGTRMFAVSGHVKNPGVFEVEYGVTTFRDLIYAPQYAGGILGDRALKAYIPGGASAPWFFEEHLDLPLEKVTVDRAGSMLGSGAVVVMDETTDAVKACLRVVRFFARESCGKCTPCREGTTWLENILQRIQDGYGRPSDLDLLLDVSDNISPGITWPPKQTTICPLGPSAVSPIASALQRFRPEFEARITQAEEARHSIPVTITKASSHG
;
A
#
# COMPACT_ATOMS: atom_id res chain seq x y z
N GLU A 1 -12.90 4.35 2.62
CA GLU A 1 -13.75 3.55 1.70
C GLU A 1 -15.15 4.16 1.73
N GLU A 2 -15.76 4.41 0.58
CA GLU A 2 -16.98 5.24 0.48
C GLU A 2 -18.22 4.57 1.07
N THR A 3 -18.40 3.26 0.88
CA THR A 3 -19.57 2.54 1.37
C THR A 3 -19.52 2.28 2.87
N ALA A 4 -18.32 2.04 3.41
CA ALA A 4 -18.05 1.90 4.83
C ALA A 4 -18.24 3.22 5.57
N LEU A 5 -17.91 4.35 4.94
CA LEU A 5 -18.20 5.69 5.49
C LEU A 5 -19.71 5.89 5.64
N ILE A 6 -20.49 5.54 4.62
CA ILE A 6 -21.95 5.60 4.66
C ILE A 6 -22.50 4.73 5.80
N GLU A 7 -22.09 3.47 5.89
CA GLU A 7 -22.51 2.55 6.96
C GLU A 7 -22.17 3.09 8.35
N SER A 8 -20.96 3.61 8.53
CA SER A 8 -20.54 4.21 9.80
C SER A 8 -21.38 5.44 10.16
N LEU A 9 -21.74 6.28 9.18
CA LEU A 9 -22.53 7.48 9.39
C LEU A 9 -24.00 7.17 9.70
N GLU A 10 -24.52 6.06 9.17
CA GLU A 10 -25.84 5.54 9.53
C GLU A 10 -25.91 4.95 10.96
N GLY A 11 -24.78 4.86 11.66
CA GLY A 11 -24.70 4.30 13.01
C GLY A 11 -24.41 2.80 13.04
N ASN A 12 -24.17 2.18 11.88
CA ASN A 12 -23.74 0.78 11.80
C ASN A 12 -22.21 0.67 12.01
N ARG A 13 -21.71 -0.55 12.09
CA ARG A 13 -20.26 -0.80 12.01
C ARG A 13 -19.77 -0.37 10.63
N GLY A 14 -18.60 0.27 10.55
CA GLY A 14 -17.95 0.72 9.31
C GLY A 14 -17.46 -0.41 8.41
N MET A 15 -18.35 -1.32 8.02
CA MET A 15 -18.09 -2.43 7.12
C MET A 15 -18.67 -2.12 5.75
N PRO A 16 -17.90 -2.25 4.65
CA PRO A 16 -18.35 -1.83 3.33
C PRO A 16 -19.56 -2.64 2.84
N ARG A 17 -20.41 -2.01 2.02
CA ARG A 17 -21.51 -2.67 1.30
C ARG A 17 -20.97 -3.36 0.04
N LEU A 18 -21.44 -4.57 -0.23
CA LEU A 18 -21.07 -5.27 -1.45
C LEU A 18 -21.80 -4.65 -2.65
N LYS A 19 -21.04 -4.29 -3.68
CA LYS A 19 -21.57 -3.86 -4.98
C LYS A 19 -21.70 -5.09 -5.89
N PRO A 20 -22.78 -5.30 -6.68
CA PRO A 20 -24.17 -4.80 -6.57
C PRO A 20 -24.96 -5.39 -5.37
N PRO A 21 -26.14 -4.85 -4.99
CA PRO A 21 -26.88 -3.73 -5.60
C PRO A 21 -26.60 -2.35 -4.98
N PHE A 22 -25.68 -2.24 -4.02
CA PHE A 22 -25.44 -1.04 -3.24
C PHE A 22 -24.42 -0.09 -3.88
N PHE A 23 -24.76 0.46 -5.04
CA PHE A 23 -24.00 1.57 -5.62
C PHE A 23 -24.44 2.87 -4.93
N PRO A 24 -23.55 3.63 -4.25
CA PRO A 24 -23.94 4.84 -3.51
C PRO A 24 -24.74 5.85 -4.32
N ALA A 25 -24.39 6.02 -5.60
CA ALA A 25 -25.09 6.91 -6.52
C ALA A 25 -26.58 6.56 -6.72
N ALA A 26 -27.00 5.32 -6.44
CA ALA A 26 -28.40 4.89 -6.49
C ALA A 26 -28.98 4.58 -5.10
N LYS A 27 -28.19 3.93 -4.22
CA LYS A 27 -28.59 3.43 -2.91
C LYS A 27 -27.45 3.66 -1.90
N GLY A 28 -27.29 4.91 -1.49
CA GLY A 28 -26.29 5.38 -0.55
C GLY A 28 -26.84 5.58 0.86
N LEU A 29 -26.60 6.76 1.43
CA LEU A 29 -26.97 7.13 2.79
C LEU A 29 -28.48 7.13 2.99
N TYR A 30 -28.96 6.38 3.98
CA TYR A 30 -30.39 6.18 4.27
C TYR A 30 -31.18 5.74 3.03
N MET A 31 -30.55 4.91 2.19
CA MET A 31 -31.06 4.42 0.91
C MET A 31 -31.33 5.52 -0.14
N GLN A 32 -30.87 6.75 0.09
CA GLN A 32 -30.95 7.84 -0.88
C GLN A 32 -29.72 7.87 -1.79
N PRO A 33 -29.85 8.34 -3.04
CA PRO A 33 -28.71 8.63 -3.91
C PRO A 33 -27.67 9.52 -3.19
N THR A 34 -26.43 9.06 -3.10
CA THR A 34 -25.34 9.75 -2.38
C THR A 34 -24.05 9.67 -3.16
N ILE A 35 -23.33 10.78 -3.27
CA ILE A 35 -21.99 10.85 -3.85
C ILE A 35 -21.00 11.24 -2.76
N VAL A 36 -19.96 10.43 -2.57
CA VAL A 36 -18.88 10.70 -1.63
C VAL A 36 -17.70 11.28 -2.40
N ASN A 37 -17.27 12.49 -2.05
CA ASN A 37 -16.09 13.13 -2.62
C ASN A 37 -15.01 13.33 -1.57
N ASN A 38 -13.74 13.28 -1.98
CA ASN A 38 -12.63 13.67 -1.11
C ASN A 38 -12.66 15.19 -0.88
N VAL A 39 -12.18 15.63 0.28
CA VAL A 39 -12.08 17.05 0.63
C VAL A 39 -11.23 17.83 -0.37
N GLU A 40 -10.11 17.28 -0.84
CA GLU A 40 -9.24 17.89 -1.85
C GLU A 40 -10.04 18.23 -3.12
N THR A 41 -10.82 17.26 -3.61
CA THR A 41 -11.68 17.45 -4.79
C THR A 41 -12.65 18.61 -4.62
N LEU A 42 -13.31 18.70 -3.46
CA LEU A 42 -14.27 19.77 -3.18
C LEU A 42 -13.57 21.12 -2.95
N SER A 43 -12.37 21.12 -2.39
CA SER A 43 -11.59 22.33 -2.10
C SER A 43 -11.10 23.05 -3.35
N ASN A 44 -10.97 22.34 -4.48
CA ASN A 44 -10.64 22.95 -5.77
C ASN A 44 -11.84 23.69 -6.40
N LEU A 45 -13.08 23.36 -6.02
CA LEU A 45 -14.27 23.90 -6.68
C LEU A 45 -14.45 25.42 -6.55
N PRO A 46 -14.25 26.06 -5.37
CA PRO A 46 -14.36 27.52 -5.27
C PRO A 46 -13.41 28.25 -6.22
N TRP A 47 -12.17 27.77 -6.35
CA TRP A 47 -11.19 28.35 -7.26
C TRP A 47 -11.61 28.16 -8.72
N ILE A 48 -12.05 26.95 -9.10
CA ILE A 48 -12.52 26.62 -10.45
C ILE A 48 -13.74 27.46 -10.83
N VAL A 49 -14.71 27.63 -9.94
CA VAL A 49 -15.92 28.43 -10.21
C VAL A 49 -15.58 29.92 -10.37
N THR A 50 -14.60 30.42 -9.63
CA THR A 50 -14.21 31.84 -9.66
C THR A 50 -13.36 32.18 -10.89
N ASN A 51 -12.44 31.28 -11.27
CA ASN A 51 -11.44 31.55 -12.33
C ASN A 51 -11.76 30.86 -13.66
N GLY A 52 -12.77 29.98 -13.69
CA GLY A 52 -13.16 29.21 -14.85
C GLY A 52 -12.43 27.86 -14.96
N GLY A 53 -13.15 26.86 -15.49
CA GLY A 53 -12.59 25.51 -15.70
C GLY A 53 -11.42 25.47 -16.69
N GLU A 54 -11.42 26.37 -17.69
CA GLU A 54 -10.31 26.49 -18.64
C GLU A 54 -9.01 26.93 -17.97
N ALA A 55 -9.08 27.83 -16.98
CA ALA A 55 -7.90 28.26 -16.23
C ALA A 55 -7.32 27.13 -15.38
N PHE A 56 -8.18 26.28 -14.79
CA PHE A 56 -7.74 25.09 -14.05
C PHE A 56 -7.16 24.03 -15.00
N ALA A 57 -7.78 23.86 -16.18
CA ALA A 57 -7.32 22.93 -17.21
C ALA A 57 -6.06 23.39 -17.96
N ALA A 58 -5.71 24.67 -17.88
CA ALA A 58 -4.43 25.18 -18.39
C ALA A 58 -3.25 24.69 -17.55
N LEU A 59 -3.49 24.28 -16.30
CA LEU A 59 -2.51 23.63 -15.43
C LEU A 59 -2.53 22.12 -15.63
N GLY A 60 -1.38 21.50 -15.43
CA GLY A 60 -1.20 20.06 -15.41
C GLY A 60 -1.06 19.41 -16.79
N ALA A 61 -0.82 18.11 -16.78
CA ALA A 61 -0.68 17.31 -17.99
C ALA A 61 -2.04 17.09 -18.68
N GLU A 62 -2.00 16.68 -19.95
CA GLU A 62 -3.19 16.56 -20.80
C GLU A 62 -4.31 15.71 -20.17
N THR A 63 -3.94 14.60 -19.54
CA THR A 63 -4.87 13.64 -18.93
C THR A 63 -5.01 13.81 -17.41
N SER A 64 -4.34 14.81 -16.82
CA SER A 64 -4.24 15.05 -15.39
C SER A 64 -4.16 16.55 -15.11
N ARG A 65 -5.29 17.21 -15.32
CA ARG A 65 -5.44 18.67 -15.26
C ARG A 65 -5.45 19.19 -13.83
N GLY A 66 -5.01 20.44 -13.67
CA GLY A 66 -5.04 21.17 -12.41
C GLY A 66 -3.84 20.94 -11.51
N THR A 67 -4.03 21.25 -10.24
CA THR A 67 -3.06 21.01 -9.18
C THR A 67 -3.50 19.87 -8.28
N ARG A 68 -2.55 19.31 -7.54
CA ARG A 68 -2.79 18.25 -6.56
C ARG A 68 -1.87 18.41 -5.36
N MET A 69 -2.35 18.06 -4.18
CA MET A 69 -1.56 18.05 -2.96
C MET A 69 -0.87 16.69 -2.77
N PHE A 70 0.44 16.72 -2.53
CA PHE A 70 1.25 15.56 -2.17
C PHE A 70 1.82 15.71 -0.78
N ALA A 71 1.57 14.73 0.09
CA ALA A 71 2.16 14.65 1.42
C ALA A 71 3.42 13.78 1.35
N VAL A 72 4.59 14.37 1.53
CA VAL A 72 5.87 13.65 1.52
C VAL A 72 6.35 13.43 2.95
N SER A 73 6.68 12.18 3.25
CA SER A 73 7.12 11.74 4.58
C SER A 73 8.25 10.69 4.47
N GLY A 74 8.79 10.25 5.60
CA GLY A 74 9.89 9.28 5.66
C GLY A 74 11.25 9.97 5.66
N HIS A 75 12.23 9.37 4.99
CA HIS A 75 13.64 9.77 5.02
C HIS A 75 13.96 10.92 4.06
N VAL A 76 13.28 12.06 4.22
CA VAL A 76 13.54 13.30 3.47
C VAL A 76 13.98 14.42 4.41
N LYS A 77 14.67 15.44 3.88
CA LYS A 77 15.11 16.59 4.68
C LYS A 77 13.94 17.45 5.16
N ASN A 78 12.97 17.69 4.29
CA ASN A 78 11.82 18.56 4.55
C ASN A 78 10.50 17.79 4.33
N PRO A 79 10.03 16.97 5.29
CA PRO A 79 8.72 16.34 5.19
C PRO A 79 7.62 17.41 5.27
N GLY A 80 6.56 17.25 4.48
CA GLY A 80 5.52 18.27 4.36
C GLY A 80 4.43 17.94 3.36
N VAL A 81 3.52 18.88 3.16
CA VAL A 81 2.49 18.81 2.12
C VAL A 81 2.78 19.88 1.10
N PHE A 82 2.87 19.49 -0.17
CA PHE A 82 3.21 20.37 -1.28
C PHE A 82 2.10 20.31 -2.32
N GLU A 83 1.59 21.46 -2.72
CA GLU A 83 0.71 21.57 -3.88
C GLU A 83 1.59 21.66 -5.13
N VAL A 84 1.33 20.79 -6.10
CA VAL A 84 2.10 20.70 -7.34
C VAL A 84 1.18 20.72 -8.54
N GLU A 85 1.72 21.16 -9.67
CA GLU A 85 1.06 21.03 -10.95
C GLU A 85 1.02 19.56 -11.38
N TYR A 86 -0.19 19.03 -11.56
CA TYR A 86 -0.42 17.59 -11.64
C TYR A 86 0.06 17.02 -12.99
N GLY A 87 0.85 15.94 -12.96
CA GLY A 87 1.43 15.33 -14.16
C GLY A 87 2.55 16.10 -14.86
N VAL A 88 2.90 17.32 -14.42
CA VAL A 88 4.08 18.06 -14.90
C VAL A 88 5.28 17.82 -13.98
N THR A 89 5.04 17.86 -12.67
CA THR A 89 6.06 17.60 -11.64
C THR A 89 6.40 16.11 -11.60
N THR A 90 7.67 15.74 -11.51
CA THR A 90 8.12 14.34 -11.36
C THR A 90 8.31 13.94 -9.89
N PHE A 91 8.47 12.64 -9.61
CA PHE A 91 8.88 12.21 -8.27
C PHE A 91 10.27 12.74 -7.89
N ARG A 92 11.19 12.87 -8.86
CA ARG A 92 12.51 13.46 -8.64
C ARG A 92 12.38 14.88 -8.15
N ASP A 93 11.55 15.69 -8.81
CA ASP A 93 11.31 17.07 -8.38
C ASP A 93 10.75 17.07 -6.96
N LEU A 94 9.66 16.34 -6.72
CA LEU A 94 8.99 16.30 -5.42
C LEU A 94 9.92 15.87 -4.27
N ILE A 95 10.79 14.89 -4.50
CA ILE A 95 11.69 14.34 -3.47
C ILE A 95 12.96 15.17 -3.31
N TYR A 96 13.57 15.67 -4.39
CA TYR A 96 14.90 16.27 -4.37
C TYR A 96 14.93 17.78 -4.49
N ALA A 97 13.91 18.43 -5.07
CA ALA A 97 13.97 19.85 -5.32
C ALA A 97 13.89 20.65 -3.99
N PRO A 98 14.68 21.74 -3.82
CA PRO A 98 14.72 22.51 -2.58
C PRO A 98 13.38 23.13 -2.15
N GLN A 99 12.50 23.46 -3.10
CA GLN A 99 11.17 23.99 -2.84
C GLN A 99 10.16 22.94 -2.32
N TYR A 100 10.52 21.66 -2.41
CA TYR A 100 9.71 20.53 -1.93
C TYR A 100 10.47 19.81 -0.79
N ALA A 101 10.71 18.50 -0.92
CA ALA A 101 11.29 17.71 0.16
C ALA A 101 12.81 17.89 0.35
N GLY A 102 13.49 18.55 -0.58
CA GLY A 102 14.89 18.99 -0.43
C GLY A 102 15.95 17.87 -0.43
N GLY A 103 15.58 16.66 -0.87
CA GLY A 103 16.46 15.50 -0.94
C GLY A 103 16.32 14.53 0.23
N ILE A 104 17.09 13.46 0.17
CA ILE A 104 17.10 12.39 1.17
C ILE A 104 17.80 12.88 2.45
N LEU A 105 17.27 12.48 3.60
CA LEU A 105 17.82 12.82 4.90
C LEU A 105 19.28 12.34 5.02
N GLY A 106 20.19 13.26 5.35
CA GLY A 106 21.62 12.95 5.48
C GLY A 106 22.34 12.66 4.16
N ASP A 107 21.79 13.07 3.01
CA ASP A 107 22.37 12.87 1.68
C ASP A 107 22.66 11.40 1.35
N ARG A 108 21.82 10.54 1.93
CA ARG A 108 21.81 9.10 1.72
C ARG A 108 21.21 8.72 0.37
N ALA A 109 21.47 7.50 -0.06
CA ALA A 109 20.88 6.92 -1.24
C ALA A 109 19.39 6.60 -1.04
N LEU A 110 18.64 6.62 -2.13
CA LEU A 110 17.26 6.17 -2.13
C LEU A 110 17.23 4.64 -2.21
N LYS A 111 16.51 3.99 -1.28
CA LYS A 111 16.25 2.54 -1.36
C LYS A 111 14.97 2.22 -2.10
N ALA A 112 13.88 2.90 -1.72
CA ALA A 112 12.55 2.73 -2.28
C ALA A 112 11.63 3.88 -1.82
N TYR A 113 10.47 4.00 -2.43
CA TYR A 113 9.41 4.88 -1.96
C TYR A 113 8.03 4.36 -2.31
N ILE A 114 7.03 4.74 -1.53
CA ILE A 114 5.63 4.44 -1.78
C ILE A 114 5.02 5.66 -2.48
N PRO A 115 4.56 5.58 -3.74
CA PRO A 115 4.27 6.77 -4.56
C PRO A 115 2.91 7.44 -4.30
N GLY A 116 1.93 6.74 -3.72
CA GLY A 116 0.58 7.28 -3.56
C GLY A 116 -0.03 7.19 -2.16
N GLY A 117 0.46 6.26 -1.34
CA GLY A 117 -0.07 5.92 -0.03
C GLY A 117 0.19 4.45 0.25
N ALA A 118 0.02 3.99 1.48
CA ALA A 118 0.41 2.64 1.93
C ALA A 118 -0.15 1.47 1.07
N SER A 119 -1.23 1.71 0.31
CA SER A 119 -1.84 0.74 -0.61
C SER A 119 -1.13 0.59 -1.95
N ALA A 120 -0.17 1.46 -2.27
CA ALA A 120 0.52 1.49 -3.55
C ALA A 120 1.71 0.51 -3.57
N PRO A 121 1.90 -0.25 -4.66
CA PRO A 121 3.17 -0.93 -4.92
C PRO A 121 4.35 0.03 -4.84
N TRP A 122 5.48 -0.42 -4.31
CA TRP A 122 6.64 0.44 -4.10
C TRP A 122 7.35 0.72 -5.42
N PHE A 123 7.91 1.92 -5.50
CA PHE A 123 8.80 2.36 -6.55
C PHE A 123 10.23 2.49 -6.04
N PHE A 124 11.12 2.63 -7.01
CA PHE A 124 12.57 2.63 -6.84
C PHE A 124 13.21 3.74 -7.67
N GLU A 125 14.53 3.86 -7.61
CA GLU A 125 15.29 4.93 -8.25
C GLU A 125 14.95 5.13 -9.74
N GLU A 126 14.76 4.05 -10.51
CA GLU A 126 14.43 4.14 -11.94
C GLU A 126 13.06 4.77 -12.24
N HIS A 127 12.20 4.92 -11.23
CA HIS A 127 10.87 5.52 -11.36
C HIS A 127 10.86 7.01 -11.03
N LEU A 128 11.98 7.60 -10.57
CA LEU A 128 12.04 8.98 -10.11
C LEU A 128 11.65 10.00 -11.20
N ASP A 129 12.01 9.73 -12.45
CA ASP A 129 11.72 10.63 -13.57
C ASP A 129 10.30 10.47 -14.13
N LEU A 130 9.48 9.59 -13.53
CA LEU A 130 8.07 9.51 -13.89
C LEU A 130 7.33 10.77 -13.43
N PRO A 131 6.48 11.36 -14.28
CA PRO A 131 5.58 12.42 -13.87
C PRO A 131 4.60 11.89 -12.81
N LEU A 132 4.20 12.78 -11.90
CA LEU A 132 3.14 12.57 -10.92
C LEU A 132 1.78 12.55 -11.64
N GLU A 133 1.57 11.57 -12.52
CA GLU A 133 0.37 11.39 -13.33
C GLU A 133 -0.19 9.97 -13.16
N LYS A 134 -1.50 9.85 -12.90
CA LYS A 134 -2.13 8.55 -12.62
C LYS A 134 -1.89 7.54 -13.73
N VAL A 135 -2.10 7.92 -14.99
CA VAL A 135 -1.98 6.99 -16.13
C VAL A 135 -0.56 6.46 -16.26
N THR A 136 0.43 7.32 -16.07
CA THR A 136 1.85 6.97 -16.17
C THR A 136 2.28 6.07 -15.02
N VAL A 137 1.87 6.39 -13.79
CA VAL A 137 2.15 5.57 -12.60
C VAL A 137 1.45 4.21 -12.65
N ASP A 138 0.20 4.17 -13.14
CA ASP A 138 -0.54 2.93 -13.33
C ASP A 138 0.16 2.01 -14.35
N ARG A 139 0.67 2.55 -15.45
CA ARG A 139 1.44 1.78 -16.44
C ARG A 139 2.77 1.26 -15.90
N ALA A 140 3.38 1.98 -14.96
CA ALA A 140 4.59 1.57 -14.27
C ALA A 140 4.34 0.55 -13.14
N GLY A 141 3.08 0.11 -12.93
CA GLY A 141 2.78 -0.97 -11.99
C GLY A 141 2.44 -0.52 -10.56
N SER A 142 2.11 0.75 -10.35
CA SER A 142 1.70 1.27 -9.04
C SER A 142 0.52 2.25 -9.15
N MET A 143 0.18 2.96 -8.07
CA MET A 143 -0.85 4.00 -8.04
C MET A 143 -0.43 5.24 -7.28
N LEU A 144 -0.98 6.39 -7.69
CA LEU A 144 -0.84 7.66 -6.97
C LEU A 144 -1.81 7.84 -5.81
N GLY A 145 -2.73 6.89 -5.56
CA GLY A 145 -3.56 6.82 -4.36
C GLY A 145 -4.07 8.18 -3.86
N SER A 146 -3.68 8.55 -2.64
CA SER A 146 -3.99 9.83 -1.98
C SER A 146 -2.88 10.88 -2.09
N GLY A 147 -1.83 10.64 -2.88
CA GLY A 147 -0.65 11.52 -2.94
C GLY A 147 0.23 11.47 -1.68
N ALA A 148 0.09 10.44 -0.83
CA ALA A 148 0.86 10.28 0.39
C ALA A 148 2.16 9.50 0.10
N VAL A 149 3.22 10.22 -0.25
CA VAL A 149 4.52 9.66 -0.58
C VAL A 149 5.30 9.32 0.69
N VAL A 150 5.84 8.10 0.77
CA VAL A 150 6.70 7.65 1.87
C VAL A 150 8.06 7.26 1.32
N VAL A 151 9.11 7.99 1.68
CA VAL A 151 10.47 7.79 1.17
C VAL A 151 11.30 6.94 2.14
N MET A 152 12.04 5.98 1.61
CA MET A 152 12.90 5.05 2.36
C MET A 152 14.34 5.12 1.84
N ASP A 153 15.29 5.43 2.73
CA ASP A 153 16.73 5.47 2.41
C ASP A 153 17.40 4.08 2.53
N GLU A 154 18.70 3.96 2.19
CA GLU A 154 19.42 2.68 2.27
C GLU A 154 19.49 2.05 3.67
N THR A 155 19.24 2.82 4.73
CA THR A 155 19.24 2.31 6.11
C THR A 155 17.94 1.58 6.47
N THR A 156 16.92 1.68 5.62
CA THR A 156 15.62 1.06 5.86
C THR A 156 15.69 -0.46 5.76
N ASP A 157 15.24 -1.15 6.81
CA ASP A 157 15.01 -2.59 6.83
C ASP A 157 13.72 -2.93 6.04
N ALA A 158 13.86 -3.55 4.87
CA ALA A 158 12.73 -3.79 3.97
C ALA A 158 11.73 -4.80 4.54
N VAL A 159 12.21 -5.79 5.30
CA VAL A 159 11.36 -6.80 5.96
C VAL A 159 10.49 -6.13 7.02
N LYS A 160 11.10 -5.28 7.86
CA LYS A 160 10.38 -4.54 8.89
C LYS A 160 9.42 -3.50 8.32
N ALA A 161 9.81 -2.81 7.25
CA ALA A 161 8.93 -1.88 6.53
C ALA A 161 7.70 -2.60 5.96
N CYS A 162 7.91 -3.72 5.26
CA CYS A 162 6.85 -4.57 4.75
C CYS A 162 5.90 -5.04 5.86
N LEU A 163 6.44 -5.64 6.93
CA LEU A 163 5.68 -6.06 8.10
C LEU A 163 4.85 -4.91 8.70
N ARG A 164 5.41 -3.70 8.80
CA ARG A 164 4.72 -2.57 9.40
C ARG A 164 3.49 -2.15 8.59
N VAL A 165 3.59 -2.16 7.26
CA VAL A 165 2.48 -1.83 6.36
C VAL A 165 1.42 -2.94 6.38
N VAL A 166 1.82 -4.21 6.31
CA VAL A 166 0.88 -5.34 6.39
C VAL A 166 0.14 -5.37 7.72
N ARG A 167 0.86 -5.17 8.83
CA ARG A 167 0.27 -5.04 10.17
C ARG A 167 -0.77 -3.92 10.26
N PHE A 168 -0.52 -2.78 9.61
CA PHE A 168 -1.50 -1.70 9.56
C PHE A 168 -2.80 -2.19 8.90
N PHE A 169 -2.72 -2.82 7.72
CA PHE A 169 -3.91 -3.31 7.05
C PHE A 169 -4.61 -4.47 7.78
N ALA A 170 -3.86 -5.35 8.44
CA ALA A 170 -4.43 -6.43 9.25
C ALA A 170 -5.25 -5.86 10.42
N ARG A 171 -4.73 -4.83 11.10
CA ARG A 171 -5.40 -4.18 12.23
C ARG A 171 -6.57 -3.28 11.83
N GLU A 172 -6.45 -2.60 10.69
CA GLU A 172 -7.50 -1.73 10.15
C GLU A 172 -8.52 -2.47 9.27
N SER A 173 -8.41 -3.80 9.17
CA SER A 173 -9.40 -4.63 8.51
C SER A 173 -10.72 -4.60 9.30
N CYS A 174 -11.82 -4.23 8.63
CA CYS A 174 -13.15 -4.27 9.27
C CYS A 174 -13.62 -5.69 9.63
N GLY A 175 -12.96 -6.73 9.09
CA GLY A 175 -13.25 -8.14 9.38
C GLY A 175 -14.41 -8.76 8.59
N LYS A 176 -15.03 -8.06 7.63
CA LYS A 176 -16.24 -8.57 6.95
C LYS A 176 -15.97 -9.74 6.00
N CYS A 177 -14.95 -9.66 5.14
CA CYS A 177 -14.65 -10.73 4.17
C CYS A 177 -13.53 -11.64 4.67
N THR A 178 -13.73 -12.96 4.57
CA THR A 178 -12.79 -13.96 5.07
C THR A 178 -11.39 -13.85 4.47
N PRO A 179 -11.20 -13.71 3.13
CA PRO A 179 -9.86 -13.57 2.58
C PRO A 179 -9.08 -12.39 3.16
N CYS A 180 -9.75 -11.25 3.40
CA CYS A 180 -9.11 -10.11 4.04
C CYS A 180 -8.88 -10.35 5.55
N ARG A 181 -9.92 -10.72 6.30
CA ARG A 181 -9.86 -10.85 7.77
C ARG A 181 -8.81 -11.86 8.22
N GLU A 182 -8.87 -13.07 7.66
CA GLU A 182 -7.97 -14.16 8.03
C GLU A 182 -6.64 -14.02 7.30
N GLY A 183 -6.68 -13.72 6.00
CA GLY A 183 -5.48 -13.66 5.17
C GLY A 183 -4.51 -12.57 5.60
N THR A 184 -4.98 -11.34 5.85
CA THR A 184 -4.06 -10.25 6.28
C THR A 184 -3.44 -10.50 7.65
N THR A 185 -4.21 -11.09 8.58
CA THR A 185 -3.69 -11.54 9.89
C THR A 185 -2.64 -12.64 9.72
N TRP A 186 -2.87 -13.58 8.80
CA TRP A 186 -1.91 -14.63 8.49
C TRP A 186 -0.62 -14.08 7.87
N LEU A 187 -0.73 -13.15 6.93
CA LEU A 187 0.41 -12.43 6.35
C LEU A 187 1.22 -11.70 7.44
N GLU A 188 0.56 -10.99 8.36
CA GLU A 188 1.23 -10.36 9.50
C GLU A 188 1.99 -11.39 10.34
N ASN A 189 1.36 -12.53 10.66
CA ASN A 189 1.99 -13.56 11.49
C ASN A 189 3.22 -14.20 10.81
N ILE A 190 3.17 -14.43 9.49
CA ILE A 190 4.32 -14.97 8.77
C ILE A 190 5.45 -13.94 8.73
N LEU A 191 5.16 -12.68 8.42
CA LEU A 191 6.16 -11.61 8.41
C LEU A 191 6.76 -11.36 9.80
N GLN A 192 5.94 -11.40 10.85
CA GLN A 192 6.40 -11.26 12.23
C GLN A 192 7.33 -12.44 12.60
N ARG A 193 6.97 -13.66 12.21
CA ARG A 193 7.83 -14.84 12.41
C ARG A 193 9.20 -14.68 11.73
N ILE A 194 9.23 -14.19 10.49
CA ILE A 194 10.50 -13.91 9.78
C ILE A 194 11.27 -12.80 10.51
N GLN A 195 10.59 -11.73 10.92
CA GLN A 195 11.19 -10.60 11.62
C GLN A 195 11.85 -11.02 12.95
N ASP A 196 11.23 -11.95 13.67
CA ASP A 196 11.67 -12.43 14.98
C ASP A 196 12.75 -13.51 14.91
N GLY A 197 13.27 -13.84 13.72
CA GLY A 197 14.30 -14.86 13.56
C GLY A 197 13.78 -16.29 13.71
N TYR A 198 12.49 -16.51 13.43
CA TYR A 198 11.87 -17.84 13.42
C TYR A 198 11.38 -18.25 12.01
N GLY A 199 11.81 -17.54 10.97
CA GLY A 199 11.45 -17.80 9.58
C GLY A 199 11.75 -19.22 9.11
N ARG A 200 10.96 -19.75 8.19
CA ARG A 200 11.11 -21.09 7.61
C ARG A 200 11.41 -20.98 6.11
N PRO A 201 12.13 -21.93 5.50
CA PRO A 201 12.37 -21.92 4.05
C PRO A 201 11.08 -21.79 3.22
N SER A 202 9.98 -22.38 3.68
CA SER A 202 8.68 -22.32 3.01
C SER A 202 7.88 -21.05 3.25
N ASP A 203 8.36 -20.11 4.08
CA ASP A 203 7.57 -18.94 4.47
C ASP A 203 7.37 -17.95 3.33
N LEU A 204 8.33 -17.82 2.42
CA LEU A 204 8.18 -16.90 1.27
C LEU A 204 7.15 -17.41 0.26
N ASP A 205 7.14 -18.72 0.01
CA ASP A 205 6.15 -19.33 -0.87
C ASP A 205 4.77 -19.28 -0.22
N LEU A 206 4.68 -19.50 1.09
CA LEU A 206 3.43 -19.35 1.84
C LEU A 206 2.93 -17.90 1.84
N LEU A 207 3.81 -16.90 1.96
CA LEU A 207 3.43 -15.49 1.84
C LEU A 207 2.81 -15.18 0.48
N LEU A 208 3.40 -15.68 -0.59
CA LEU A 208 2.89 -15.50 -1.94
C LEU A 208 1.57 -16.26 -2.15
N ASP A 209 1.46 -17.49 -1.68
CA ASP A 209 0.21 -18.28 -1.78
C ASP A 209 -0.96 -17.61 -1.04
N VAL A 210 -0.74 -17.14 0.19
CA VAL A 210 -1.77 -16.40 0.94
C VAL A 210 -2.10 -15.08 0.25
N SER A 211 -1.09 -14.39 -0.30
CA SER A 211 -1.28 -13.16 -1.06
C SER A 211 -2.13 -13.37 -2.32
N ASP A 212 -1.91 -14.46 -3.05
CA ASP A 212 -2.67 -14.83 -4.24
C ASP A 212 -4.14 -15.12 -3.92
N ASN A 213 -4.42 -15.76 -2.78
CA ASN A 213 -5.79 -15.99 -2.32
C ASN A 213 -6.56 -14.68 -2.02
N ILE A 214 -5.87 -13.61 -1.61
CA ILE A 214 -6.47 -12.28 -1.37
C ILE A 214 -6.57 -11.48 -2.67
N SER A 215 -5.48 -11.48 -3.46
CA SER A 215 -5.28 -10.70 -4.67
C SER A 215 -4.75 -11.59 -5.79
N PRO A 216 -5.64 -12.29 -6.52
CA PRO A 216 -5.25 -13.33 -7.49
C PRO A 216 -4.31 -12.83 -8.58
N GLY A 217 -3.26 -13.61 -8.82
CA GLY A 217 -2.15 -13.35 -9.73
C GLY A 217 -1.10 -12.38 -9.20
N ILE A 218 -1.35 -11.71 -8.07
CA ILE A 218 -0.47 -10.67 -7.48
C ILE A 218 -0.02 -9.67 -8.58
N THR A 219 -0.96 -9.30 -9.45
CA THR A 219 -0.70 -8.40 -10.58
C THR A 219 -1.17 -6.98 -10.31
N TRP A 220 -0.61 -6.04 -11.06
CA TRP A 220 -1.17 -4.69 -11.21
C TRP A 220 -1.90 -4.54 -12.55
N PRO A 221 -3.13 -3.97 -12.59
CA PRO A 221 -3.98 -3.60 -11.45
C PRO A 221 -4.45 -4.83 -10.65
N PRO A 222 -4.78 -4.66 -9.36
CA PRO A 222 -5.11 -5.79 -8.50
C PRO A 222 -6.45 -6.41 -8.88
N LYS A 223 -6.45 -7.73 -8.98
CA LYS A 223 -7.69 -8.52 -8.85
C LYS A 223 -7.93 -8.77 -7.36
N GLN A 224 -9.17 -9.03 -6.97
CA GLN A 224 -9.47 -9.24 -5.55
C GLN A 224 -10.61 -10.24 -5.33
N THR A 225 -10.49 -11.01 -4.26
CA THR A 225 -11.55 -11.87 -3.71
C THR A 225 -12.25 -11.23 -2.50
N THR A 226 -11.97 -9.95 -2.25
CA THR A 226 -12.42 -9.18 -1.08
C THR A 226 -13.47 -8.15 -1.48
N ILE A 227 -14.26 -7.68 -0.50
CA ILE A 227 -15.36 -6.74 -0.75
C ILE A 227 -14.85 -5.35 -1.15
N CYS A 228 -13.70 -4.94 -0.62
CA CYS A 228 -13.11 -3.62 -0.88
C CYS A 228 -11.60 -3.73 -1.10
N PRO A 229 -10.96 -2.71 -1.71
CA PRO A 229 -9.54 -2.72 -2.07
C PRO A 229 -8.54 -2.83 -0.91
N LEU A 230 -9.01 -2.83 0.36
CA LEU A 230 -8.14 -3.01 1.52
C LEU A 230 -7.38 -4.34 1.45
N GLY A 231 -8.02 -5.42 0.98
CA GLY A 231 -7.37 -6.73 0.84
C GLY A 231 -6.11 -6.68 -0.04
N PRO A 232 -6.23 -6.32 -1.33
CA PRO A 232 -5.07 -6.14 -2.20
C PRO A 232 -4.06 -5.09 -1.72
N SER A 233 -4.52 -4.06 -0.99
CA SER A 233 -3.61 -3.06 -0.39
C SER A 233 -2.65 -3.70 0.61
N ALA A 234 -3.08 -4.72 1.35
CA ALA A 234 -2.22 -5.48 2.26
C ALA A 234 -1.21 -6.37 1.53
N VAL A 235 -1.48 -6.77 0.29
CA VAL A 235 -0.59 -7.60 -0.54
C VAL A 235 0.50 -6.78 -1.22
N SER A 236 0.17 -5.54 -1.61
CA SER A 236 1.07 -4.63 -2.33
C SER A 236 2.48 -4.49 -1.71
N PRO A 237 2.66 -4.24 -0.39
CA PRO A 237 3.99 -4.16 0.21
C PRO A 237 4.77 -5.48 0.16
N ILE A 238 4.10 -6.63 0.15
CA ILE A 238 4.75 -7.95 0.06
C ILE A 238 5.27 -8.17 -1.35
N ALA A 239 4.41 -7.94 -2.35
CA ALA A 239 4.77 -8.09 -3.76
C ALA A 239 6.00 -7.23 -4.11
N SER A 240 5.98 -5.95 -3.73
CA SER A 240 7.08 -5.03 -4.02
C SER A 240 8.35 -5.35 -3.22
N ALA A 241 8.22 -5.70 -1.94
CA ALA A 241 9.39 -6.01 -1.12
C ALA A 241 10.07 -7.31 -1.58
N LEU A 242 9.30 -8.35 -1.94
CA LEU A 242 9.88 -9.60 -2.46
C LEU A 242 10.45 -9.45 -3.87
N GLN A 243 9.90 -8.56 -4.70
CA GLN A 243 10.43 -8.31 -6.04
C GLN A 243 11.90 -7.85 -6.01
N ARG A 244 12.27 -6.98 -5.06
CA ARG A 244 13.62 -6.38 -5.03
C ARG A 244 14.47 -6.79 -3.83
N PHE A 245 13.84 -7.02 -2.68
CA PHE A 245 14.50 -7.26 -1.41
C PHE A 245 14.32 -8.69 -0.90
N ARG A 246 13.89 -9.65 -1.74
CA ARG A 246 13.85 -11.09 -1.38
C ARG A 246 15.15 -11.57 -0.69
N PRO A 247 16.37 -11.18 -1.12
CA PRO A 247 17.59 -11.56 -0.41
C PRO A 247 17.62 -11.14 1.07
N GLU A 248 17.01 -10.01 1.44
CA GLU A 248 16.92 -9.58 2.86
C GLU A 248 15.99 -10.49 3.68
N PHE A 249 14.95 -11.04 3.05
CA PHE A 249 14.07 -12.02 3.71
C PHE A 249 14.75 -13.38 3.83
N GLU A 250 15.41 -13.84 2.77
CA GLU A 250 16.15 -15.11 2.75
C GLU A 250 17.28 -15.10 3.79
N ALA A 251 18.04 -14.01 3.91
CA ALA A 251 19.09 -13.89 4.90
C ALA A 251 18.59 -14.10 6.34
N ARG A 252 17.41 -13.56 6.69
CA ARG A 252 16.80 -13.78 8.01
C ARG A 252 16.33 -15.22 8.22
N ILE A 253 15.80 -15.84 7.17
CA ILE A 253 15.35 -17.24 7.23
C ILE A 253 16.56 -18.17 7.42
N THR A 254 17.66 -17.94 6.71
CA THR A 254 18.89 -18.71 6.88
C THR A 254 19.48 -18.54 8.28
N GLN A 255 19.58 -17.31 8.78
CA GLN A 255 20.03 -17.04 10.15
C GLN A 255 19.14 -17.72 11.20
N ALA A 256 17.82 -17.74 10.98
CA ALA A 256 16.86 -18.45 11.83
C ALA A 256 17.09 -19.96 11.84
N GLU A 257 17.38 -20.57 10.69
CA GLU A 257 17.68 -22.00 10.59
C GLU A 257 18.97 -22.37 11.33
N GLU A 258 20.03 -21.58 11.16
CA GLU A 258 21.32 -21.81 11.83
C GLU A 258 21.20 -21.69 13.35
N ALA A 259 20.34 -20.80 13.85
CA ALA A 259 20.11 -20.62 15.28
C ALA A 259 19.21 -21.70 15.92
N ARG A 260 18.49 -22.51 15.13
CA ARG A 260 17.56 -23.52 15.65
C ARG A 260 18.30 -24.68 16.28
N HIS A 261 18.06 -24.87 17.57
CA HIS A 261 18.49 -26.05 18.29
C HIS A 261 17.53 -27.20 17.98
N SER A 262 18.03 -28.28 17.39
CA SER A 262 17.26 -29.51 17.20
C SER A 262 17.31 -30.35 18.47
N ILE A 263 16.14 -30.66 19.03
CA ILE A 263 16.02 -31.64 20.12
C ILE A 263 15.74 -32.99 19.46
N PRO A 264 16.65 -33.97 19.55
CA PRO A 264 16.43 -35.29 18.97
C PRO A 264 15.28 -35.98 19.70
N VAL A 265 14.29 -36.45 18.95
CA VAL A 265 13.20 -37.27 19.48
C VAL A 265 13.43 -38.72 19.06
N THR A 266 13.66 -39.60 20.04
CA THR A 266 13.78 -41.05 19.81
C THR A 266 12.43 -41.71 19.94
N ILE A 267 11.94 -42.34 18.88
CA ILE A 267 10.70 -43.15 18.92
C ILE A 267 11.07 -44.57 19.38
N THR A 268 10.75 -44.91 20.62
CA THR A 268 10.81 -46.29 21.11
C THR A 268 9.59 -47.06 20.62
N LYS A 269 9.77 -47.97 19.66
CA LYS A 269 8.73 -48.94 19.32
C LYS A 269 8.49 -49.85 20.52
N ALA A 270 7.29 -49.83 21.08
CA ALA A 270 6.88 -50.82 22.07
C ALA A 270 6.97 -52.22 21.45
N SER A 271 7.72 -53.12 22.08
CA SER A 271 7.82 -54.52 21.70
C SER A 271 6.44 -55.16 21.75
N SER A 272 5.93 -55.58 20.58
CA SER A 272 4.75 -56.43 20.47
C SER A 272 4.96 -57.66 21.37
N HIS A 273 4.15 -57.78 22.41
CA HIS A 273 4.08 -59.01 23.19
C HIS A 273 3.47 -60.07 22.29
N GLY A 274 4.25 -61.12 22.00
CA GLY A 274 3.84 -62.30 21.26
C GLY A 274 2.93 -63.21 22.06
#